data_AF-A0A5C6FM42-F1
#
_entry.id   AF-A0A5C6FM42-F1
#
_cell.length_a   1.000
_cell.length_b   1.000
_cell.length_c   1.000
_cell.angle_alpha   90.00
_cell.angle_beta   90.00
_cell.angle_gamma   90.00
#
_symmetry.space_group_name_H-M   'P 1'
#
loop_
_entity.id
_entity.type
_entity.pdbx_description
1 polymer ?
#
loop_
_entity_poly.entity_id
_entity_poly.type
_entity_poly.pdbx_seq_one_letter_code
_entity_poly.pdbx_strand_id
1 'polypeptide(L)'
;MDEDAPELEYPKYQWPTSGWWFTIVGTLFGGIVFLAPNAIDMPILSRVLLFVAVAIAPAAVIFASTFLRRFVTFFRRGKNYEIALSNIAQLRDEISRGTQLTNLLLQERQNTRALQIEHGYYYDNYAYISLHRKKGFAVAVGDVLTVVDQTNGRNLGDFQITELKPKTYVGKATGDIDPLWLGYIVQTGTTPSAPPPDSLAIKFLINDEQNDA
;
A
#
# COMPACT_ATOMS: atom_id res chain seq x y z
N MET A 1 -14.06 4.09 2.74
CA MET A 1 -13.98 5.55 2.57
C MET A 1 -13.04 5.75 1.42
N ASP A 2 -13.60 5.79 0.22
CA ASP A 2 -12.84 6.10 -0.99
C ASP A 2 -12.66 7.61 -0.98
N GLU A 3 -11.50 8.08 -0.50
CA GLU A 3 -11.09 9.45 -0.75
C GLU A 3 -10.84 9.55 -2.25
N ASP A 4 -11.80 10.16 -2.95
CA ASP A 4 -11.71 10.47 -4.37
C ASP A 4 -10.33 11.06 -4.66
N ALA A 5 -9.54 10.34 -5.46
CA ALA A 5 -8.26 10.81 -5.93
C ALA A 5 -8.47 12.22 -6.50
N PRO A 6 -7.65 13.22 -6.13
CA PRO A 6 -7.85 14.58 -6.61
C PRO A 6 -7.76 14.54 -8.14
N GLU A 7 -8.92 14.61 -8.80
CA GLU A 7 -8.99 14.72 -10.25
C GLU A 7 -8.19 15.98 -10.58
N LEU A 8 -7.03 15.77 -11.20
CA LEU A 8 -6.21 16.84 -11.73
C LEU A 8 -6.99 17.44 -12.89
N GLU A 9 -7.97 18.31 -12.58
CA GLU A 9 -8.80 18.97 -13.58
C GLU A 9 -7.89 19.52 -14.67
N TYR A 10 -8.07 19.01 -15.89
CA TYR A 10 -7.38 19.55 -17.04
C TYR A 10 -7.83 21.00 -17.19
N PRO A 11 -6.89 21.95 -17.37
CA PRO A 11 -7.26 23.35 -17.51
C PRO A 11 -8.15 23.50 -18.74
N LYS A 12 -9.46 23.62 -18.51
CA LYS A 12 -10.45 23.89 -19.55
C LYS A 12 -10.12 25.27 -20.09
N TYR A 13 -9.96 25.36 -21.40
CA TYR A 13 -9.69 26.62 -22.07
C TYR A 13 -10.94 27.49 -22.01
N GLN A 14 -11.03 28.31 -20.97
CA GLN A 14 -12.04 29.36 -20.89
C GLN A 14 -11.44 30.59 -21.57
N TRP A 15 -11.99 30.92 -22.73
CA TRP A 15 -11.75 32.24 -23.29
C TRP A 15 -12.20 33.27 -22.24
N PRO A 16 -11.34 34.22 -21.86
CA PRO A 16 -11.76 35.33 -21.02
C PRO A 16 -12.90 36.06 -21.73
N THR A 17 -14.13 35.90 -21.23
CA THR A 17 -15.35 36.55 -21.73
C THR A 17 -15.40 38.04 -21.41
N SER A 18 -14.40 38.57 -20.70
CA SER A 18 -14.31 39.98 -20.37
C SER A 18 -13.89 40.80 -21.59
N GLY A 19 -14.70 41.81 -21.94
CA GLY A 19 -14.45 42.74 -23.06
C GLY A 19 -13.17 43.58 -22.96
N TRP A 20 -12.36 43.39 -21.92
CA TRP A 20 -11.06 44.04 -21.72
C TRP A 20 -10.07 43.76 -22.86
N TRP A 21 -10.24 42.65 -23.58
CA TRP A 21 -9.45 42.37 -24.78
C TRP A 21 -9.66 43.41 -25.89
N PHE A 22 -10.89 43.87 -26.09
CA PHE A 22 -11.18 44.94 -27.04
C PHE A 22 -10.54 46.26 -26.58
N THR A 23 -10.49 46.51 -25.27
CA THR A 23 -9.78 47.66 -24.70
C THR A 23 -8.28 47.59 -25.02
N ILE A 24 -7.61 46.45 -24.78
CA ILE A 24 -6.17 46.29 -25.06
C ILE A 24 -5.87 46.47 -26.55
N VAL A 25 -6.67 45.86 -27.43
CA VAL A 25 -6.52 45.98 -28.88
C VAL A 25 -6.77 47.42 -29.33
N GLY A 26 -7.81 48.07 -28.82
CA GLY A 26 -8.13 49.47 -29.11
C GLY A 26 -7.07 50.45 -28.61
N THR A 27 -6.49 50.21 -27.43
CA THR A 27 -5.41 51.04 -26.87
C THR A 27 -4.11 50.88 -27.67
N LEU A 28 -3.79 49.66 -28.14
CA LEU A 28 -2.63 49.46 -29.02
C LEU A 28 -2.82 50.16 -30.37
N PHE A 29 -4.01 50.04 -30.97
CA PHE A 29 -4.32 50.71 -32.23
C PHE A 29 -4.29 52.24 -32.07
N GLY A 30 -4.92 52.76 -31.02
CA GLY A 30 -4.90 54.19 -30.68
C GLY A 30 -3.49 54.71 -30.38
N GLY A 31 -2.69 53.95 -29.64
CA GLY A 31 -1.30 54.30 -29.34
C GLY A 31 -0.42 54.38 -30.60
N ILE A 32 -0.61 53.47 -31.57
CA ILE A 32 0.14 53.49 -32.82
C ILE A 32 -0.28 54.68 -33.70
N VAL A 33 -1.57 54.99 -33.78
CA VAL A 33 -2.07 56.19 -34.47
C VAL A 33 -1.51 57.47 -33.83
N PHE A 34 -1.39 57.50 -32.49
CA PHE A 34 -0.83 58.65 -31.77
C PHE A 34 0.68 58.80 -31.90
N LEU A 35 1.42 57.68 -31.95
CA LEU A 35 2.88 57.67 -32.03
C LEU A 35 3.41 57.86 -33.47
N ALA A 36 2.58 57.62 -34.48
CA ALA A 36 2.96 57.78 -35.88
C ALA A 36 2.02 58.74 -36.65
N PRO A 37 1.86 60.01 -36.20
CA PRO A 37 0.98 60.98 -36.88
C PRO A 37 1.44 61.27 -38.31
N ASN A 38 2.75 61.15 -38.58
CA ASN A 38 3.36 61.35 -39.89
C ASN A 38 3.67 60.02 -40.61
N ALA A 39 2.91 58.95 -40.35
CA ALA A 39 3.05 57.69 -41.07
C ALA A 39 2.91 57.89 -42.61
N ILE A 40 2.26 58.97 -43.04
CA ILE A 40 2.09 59.38 -44.44
C ILE A 40 3.39 59.94 -45.07
N ASP A 41 4.42 60.26 -44.27
CA ASP A 41 5.71 60.77 -44.76
C ASP A 41 6.83 59.72 -44.71
N MET A 42 6.56 58.55 -44.11
CA MET A 42 7.57 57.48 -44.00
C MET A 42 7.92 56.87 -45.36
N PRO A 43 9.10 56.27 -45.55
CA PRO A 43 9.38 55.46 -46.73
C PRO A 43 8.35 54.32 -46.86
N ILE A 44 7.99 53.94 -48.10
CA ILE A 44 6.96 52.92 -48.39
C ILE A 44 7.21 51.62 -47.61
N LEU A 45 8.46 51.15 -47.54
CA LEU A 45 8.84 49.94 -46.82
C LEU A 45 8.48 50.01 -45.32
N SER A 46 8.79 51.14 -44.67
CA SER A 46 8.51 51.35 -43.24
C SER A 46 7.01 51.44 -42.95
N ARG A 47 6.23 52.03 -43.88
CA ARG A 47 4.75 52.04 -43.77
C ARG A 47 4.19 50.63 -43.80
N VAL A 48 4.62 49.82 -44.77
CA VAL A 48 4.16 48.43 -44.91
C VAL A 48 4.51 47.62 -43.65
N LEU A 49 5.72 47.74 -43.14
CA LEU A 49 6.13 47.06 -41.90
C LEU A 49 5.29 47.52 -40.69
N LEU A 50 4.97 48.80 -40.58
CA LEU A 50 4.12 49.33 -39.51
C LEU A 50 2.69 48.76 -39.60
N PHE A 51 2.09 48.70 -40.79
CA PHE A 51 0.77 48.08 -40.97
C PHE A 51 0.77 46.58 -40.67
N VAL A 52 1.83 45.86 -41.08
CA VAL A 52 1.99 44.45 -40.75
C VAL A 52 2.16 44.25 -39.24
N ALA A 53 2.94 45.10 -38.56
CA ALA A 53 3.10 45.05 -37.12
C ALA A 53 1.79 45.33 -36.38
N VAL A 54 1.00 46.30 -36.84
CA VAL A 54 -0.34 46.59 -36.29
C VAL A 54 -1.30 45.42 -36.47
N ALA A 55 -1.26 44.76 -37.62
CA ALA A 55 -2.12 43.61 -37.91
C ALA A 55 -1.77 42.39 -37.03
N ILE A 56 -0.47 42.18 -36.75
CA ILE A 56 0.02 41.00 -36.01
C ILE A 56 0.04 41.24 -34.48
N ALA A 57 0.20 42.48 -34.02
CA ALA A 57 0.34 42.80 -32.59
C ALA A 57 -0.80 42.27 -31.70
N PRO A 58 -2.10 42.37 -32.08
CA PRO A 58 -3.19 41.77 -31.30
C PRO A 58 -3.03 40.26 -31.11
N ALA A 59 -2.69 39.55 -32.19
CA ALA A 59 -2.49 38.11 -32.15
C ALA A 59 -1.27 37.73 -31.28
N ALA A 60 -0.18 38.49 -31.38
CA ALA A 60 1.02 38.29 -30.58
C ALA A 60 0.76 38.49 -29.07
N VAL A 61 -0.04 39.49 -28.69
CA VAL A 61 -0.41 39.74 -27.29
C VAL A 61 -1.29 38.62 -26.72
N ILE A 62 -2.28 38.16 -27.49
CA ILE A 62 -3.12 37.02 -27.11
C ILE A 62 -2.25 35.77 -26.93
N PHE A 63 -1.36 35.49 -27.88
CA PHE A 63 -0.44 34.34 -27.81
C PHE A 63 0.51 34.44 -26.61
N ALA A 64 1.16 35.58 -26.40
CA ALA A 64 2.07 35.79 -25.27
C ALA A 64 1.36 35.60 -23.92
N SER A 65 0.15 36.14 -23.77
CA SER A 65 -0.62 36.02 -22.53
C SER A 65 -1.03 34.57 -22.23
N THR A 66 -1.44 33.82 -23.25
CA THR A 66 -1.86 32.42 -23.11
C THR A 66 -0.67 31.52 -22.84
N PHE A 67 0.45 31.77 -23.52
CA PHE A 67 1.71 31.08 -23.27
C PHE A 67 2.18 31.31 -21.83
N LEU A 68 2.21 32.56 -21.35
CA LEU A 68 2.65 32.89 -20.00
C LEU A 68 1.79 32.21 -18.92
N ARG A 69 0.46 32.23 -19.07
CA ARG A 69 -0.46 31.55 -18.14
C ARG A 69 -0.22 30.04 -18.09
N ARG A 70 -0.01 29.41 -19.25
CA ARG A 70 0.29 27.97 -19.34
C ARG A 70 1.65 27.65 -18.72
N PHE A 71 2.66 28.47 -18.99
CA PHE A 71 3.99 28.30 -18.44
C PHE A 71 4.02 28.40 -16.91
N VAL A 72 3.33 29.40 -16.33
CA VAL A 72 3.18 29.53 -14.87
C VAL A 72 2.48 28.31 -14.28
N THR A 73 1.43 27.82 -14.93
CA THR A 73 0.71 26.63 -14.48
C THR A 73 1.58 25.37 -14.55
N PHE A 74 2.35 25.21 -15.61
CA PHE A 74 3.33 24.13 -15.77
C PHE A 74 4.37 24.14 -14.64
N PHE A 75 4.94 25.30 -14.32
CA PHE A 75 5.89 25.45 -13.21
C PHE A 75 5.26 25.11 -11.85
N ARG A 76 4.04 25.57 -11.59
CA ARG A 76 3.32 25.23 -10.35
C ARG A 76 3.07 23.72 -10.23
N ARG A 77 2.63 23.08 -11.32
CA ARG A 77 2.43 21.62 -11.36
C ARG A 77 3.73 20.85 -11.18
N GLY A 78 4.83 21.30 -11.78
CA GLY A 78 6.15 20.69 -11.61
C GLY A 78 6.59 20.67 -10.14
N LYS A 79 6.45 21.80 -9.44
CA LYS A 79 6.76 21.86 -7.99
C LYS A 79 5.88 20.94 -7.15
N ASN A 80 4.57 20.90 -7.42
CA ASN A 80 3.66 20.01 -6.68
C ASN A 80 3.96 18.53 -6.94
N TYR A 81 4.41 18.19 -8.16
CA TYR A 81 4.79 16.82 -8.51
C TYR A 81 6.04 16.36 -7.76
N GLU A 82 7.02 17.25 -7.54
CA GLU A 82 8.20 16.97 -6.73
C GLU A 82 7.84 16.65 -5.26
N ILE A 83 6.91 17.42 -4.68
CA ILE A 83 6.38 17.18 -3.34
C ILE A 83 5.63 15.85 -3.28
N ALA A 84 4.80 15.55 -4.28
CA ALA A 84 4.08 14.28 -4.34
C ALA A 84 5.05 13.09 -4.42
N LEU A 85 6.10 13.19 -5.23
CA LEU A 85 7.14 12.16 -5.33
C LEU A 85 7.90 11.96 -4.01
N SER A 86 8.25 13.04 -3.30
CA SER A 86 8.92 12.91 -2.00
C SER A 86 8.03 12.22 -0.96
N ASN A 87 6.73 12.53 -0.95
CA ASN A 87 5.77 11.89 -0.04
C ASN A 87 5.61 10.40 -0.35
N ILE A 88 5.55 10.03 -1.64
CA ILE A 88 5.49 8.62 -2.05
C ILE A 88 6.76 7.87 -1.59
N ALA A 89 7.94 8.49 -1.72
CA ALA A 89 9.18 7.88 -1.27
C ALA A 89 9.21 7.69 0.26
N GLN A 90 8.74 8.67 1.03
CA GLN A 90 8.64 8.58 2.49
C GLN A 90 7.66 7.48 2.93
N LEU A 91 6.46 7.44 2.36
CA LEU A 91 5.46 6.42 2.66
C LEU A 91 5.97 5.01 2.34
N ARG A 92 6.72 4.86 1.24
CA ARG A 92 7.33 3.56 0.88
C ARG A 92 8.36 3.10 1.92
N ASP A 93 9.15 4.02 2.45
CA ASP A 93 10.12 3.72 3.51
C ASP A 93 9.41 3.38 4.84
N GLU A 94 8.35 4.10 5.20
CA GLU A 94 7.52 3.78 6.36
C GLU A 94 6.88 2.39 6.27
N ILE A 95 6.30 2.05 5.12
CA ILE A 95 5.75 0.71 4.87
C ILE A 95 6.84 -0.36 4.94
N SER A 96 8.02 -0.09 4.39
CA SER A 96 9.16 -1.01 4.47
C SER A 96 9.60 -1.25 5.92
N ARG A 97 9.64 -0.19 6.75
CA ARG A 97 9.98 -0.31 8.17
C ARG A 97 8.90 -1.04 8.97
N GLY A 98 7.63 -0.73 8.71
CA GLY A 98 6.49 -1.39 9.36
C GLY A 98 6.44 -2.88 9.04
N THR A 99 6.70 -3.26 7.79
CA THR A 99 6.77 -4.68 7.38
C THR A 99 7.96 -5.39 8.01
N GLN A 100 9.15 -4.75 8.06
CA GLN A 100 10.30 -5.30 8.79
C GLN A 100 10.02 -5.52 10.28
N LEU A 101 9.45 -4.52 10.96
CA LEU A 101 9.08 -4.65 12.37
C LEU A 101 8.04 -5.75 12.60
N THR A 102 7.04 -5.86 11.72
CA THR A 102 6.02 -6.92 11.82
C THR A 102 6.64 -8.29 11.64
N ASN A 103 7.56 -8.45 10.67
CA ASN A 103 8.29 -9.71 10.47
C ASN A 103 9.16 -10.05 11.68
N LEU A 104 9.84 -9.07 12.27
CA LEU A 104 10.63 -9.28 13.50
C LEU A 104 9.75 -9.71 14.67
N LEU A 105 8.60 -9.06 14.88
CA LEU A 105 7.65 -9.43 15.94
C LEU A 105 7.04 -10.81 15.71
N LEU A 106 6.74 -11.15 14.46
CA LEU A 106 6.21 -12.46 14.08
C LEU A 106 7.27 -13.55 14.30
N GLN A 107 8.52 -13.28 13.90
CA GLN A 107 9.65 -14.17 14.14
C GLN A 107 9.95 -14.31 15.64
N GLU A 108 9.87 -13.23 16.42
CA GLU A 108 10.05 -13.27 17.88
C GLU A 108 8.92 -14.06 18.56
N ARG A 109 7.67 -13.89 18.10
CA ARG A 109 6.53 -14.69 18.58
C ARG A 109 6.69 -16.16 18.23
N GLN A 110 7.08 -16.50 17.00
CA GLN A 110 7.37 -17.88 16.61
C GLN A 110 8.54 -18.46 17.42
N ASN A 111 9.62 -17.70 17.57
CA ASN A 111 10.79 -18.10 18.36
C ASN A 111 10.48 -18.27 19.84
N THR A 112 9.53 -17.55 20.41
CA THR A 112 9.21 -17.64 21.84
C THR A 112 8.08 -18.63 22.13
N ARG A 113 7.09 -18.76 21.23
CA ARG A 113 5.80 -19.44 21.53
C ARG A 113 5.46 -20.62 20.63
N ALA A 114 6.26 -20.92 19.60
CA ALA A 114 6.03 -22.09 18.76
C ALA A 114 6.84 -23.30 19.23
N LEU A 115 6.17 -24.44 19.23
CA LEU A 115 6.71 -25.77 19.47
C LEU A 115 6.78 -26.55 18.16
N GLN A 116 7.87 -27.28 17.96
CA GLN A 116 8.04 -28.16 16.80
C GLN A 116 7.34 -29.49 17.05
N ILE A 117 6.61 -29.96 16.03
CA ILE A 117 5.94 -31.26 16.04
C ILE A 117 6.99 -32.31 15.66
N GLU A 118 7.13 -33.35 16.48
CA GLU A 118 8.04 -34.46 16.23
C GLU A 118 7.37 -35.51 15.32
N HIS A 119 6.16 -35.93 15.68
CA HIS A 119 5.35 -36.89 14.91
C HIS A 119 3.88 -36.84 15.33
N GLY A 120 2.99 -37.28 14.44
CA GLY A 120 1.60 -37.60 14.72
C GLY A 120 1.38 -39.11 14.81
N TYR A 121 0.36 -39.57 15.52
CA TYR A 121 -0.05 -40.97 15.51
C TYR A 121 -1.53 -41.10 15.88
N TYR A 122 -2.17 -42.18 15.41
CA TYR A 122 -3.55 -42.49 15.70
C TYR A 122 -3.64 -43.59 16.76
N TYR A 123 -4.34 -43.34 17.86
CA TYR A 123 -4.53 -44.31 18.93
C TYR A 123 -5.90 -44.12 19.57
N ASP A 124 -6.57 -45.21 19.98
CA ASP A 124 -7.85 -45.16 20.69
C ASP A 124 -8.94 -44.28 20.02
N ASN A 125 -8.98 -44.29 18.69
CA ASN A 125 -9.89 -43.46 17.89
C ASN A 125 -9.68 -41.93 18.03
N TYR A 126 -8.48 -41.51 18.44
CA TYR A 126 -8.08 -40.11 18.49
C TYR A 126 -6.71 -39.91 17.82
N ALA A 127 -6.53 -38.73 17.21
CA ALA A 127 -5.23 -38.30 16.73
C ALA A 127 -4.42 -37.66 17.86
N TYR A 128 -3.16 -38.04 17.95
CA TYR A 128 -2.20 -37.52 18.91
C TYR A 128 -1.02 -36.90 18.20
N ILE A 129 -0.39 -35.92 18.85
CA ILE A 129 0.86 -35.31 18.41
C ILE A 129 1.89 -35.33 19.53
N SER A 130 3.13 -35.65 19.17
CA SER A 130 4.31 -35.45 20.03
C SER A 130 4.97 -34.12 19.66
N LEU A 131 5.24 -33.29 20.66
CA LEU A 131 5.87 -31.99 20.51
C LEU A 131 7.22 -31.95 21.24
N HIS A 132 8.23 -31.34 20.64
CA HIS A 132 9.51 -31.14 21.31
C HIS A 132 9.41 -30.11 22.45
N ARG A 133 10.05 -30.40 23.58
CA ARG A 133 10.19 -29.42 24.66
C ARG A 133 11.15 -28.30 24.26
N LYS A 134 10.72 -27.06 24.47
CA LYS A 134 11.52 -25.85 24.22
C LYS A 134 11.89 -25.17 25.54
N LYS A 135 13.16 -24.79 25.69
CA LYS A 135 13.66 -24.12 26.90
C LYS A 135 12.98 -22.75 27.05
N GLY A 136 12.40 -22.48 28.22
CA GLY A 136 11.69 -21.22 28.50
C GLY A 136 10.21 -21.21 28.12
N PHE A 137 9.67 -22.28 27.56
CA PHE A 137 8.26 -22.41 27.22
C PHE A 137 7.64 -23.60 27.96
N ALA A 138 6.89 -23.30 29.03
CA ALA A 138 6.20 -24.29 29.84
C ALA A 138 4.75 -24.46 29.33
N VAL A 139 4.38 -25.70 29.05
CA VAL A 139 3.00 -26.08 28.71
C VAL A 139 2.51 -27.04 29.80
N ALA A 140 1.29 -26.82 30.27
CA ALA A 140 0.63 -27.61 31.30
C ALA A 140 -0.34 -28.63 30.68
N VAL A 141 -0.65 -29.68 31.44
CA VAL A 141 -1.74 -30.60 31.07
C VAL A 141 -3.05 -29.81 31.08
N GLY A 142 -3.85 -29.96 30.03
CA GLY A 142 -5.09 -29.23 29.82
C GLY A 142 -4.97 -28.02 28.89
N ASP A 143 -3.76 -27.53 28.62
CA ASP A 143 -3.54 -26.44 27.66
C ASP A 143 -3.91 -26.87 26.23
N VAL A 144 -4.57 -25.98 25.49
CA VAL A 144 -4.89 -26.18 24.06
C VAL A 144 -3.83 -25.50 23.20
N LEU A 145 -3.33 -26.22 22.21
CA LEU A 145 -2.37 -25.77 21.21
C LEU A 145 -3.00 -25.88 19.83
N THR A 146 -2.83 -24.86 19.02
CA THR A 146 -3.28 -24.84 17.64
C THR A 146 -2.10 -25.11 16.72
N VAL A 147 -2.23 -26.09 15.84
CA VAL A 147 -1.22 -26.38 14.82
C VAL A 147 -1.52 -25.54 13.58
N VAL A 148 -0.55 -24.76 13.15
CA VAL A 148 -0.67 -23.90 11.97
C VAL A 148 0.40 -24.23 10.93
N ASP A 149 0.01 -24.13 9.67
CA ASP A 149 0.93 -24.15 8.53
C ASP A 149 1.61 -22.77 8.41
N GLN A 150 2.95 -22.73 8.45
CA GLN A 150 3.70 -21.47 8.37
C GLN A 150 3.62 -20.80 7.00
N THR A 151 3.33 -21.53 5.93
CA THR A 151 3.33 -20.99 4.56
C THR A 151 2.11 -20.13 4.27
N ASN A 152 0.95 -20.54 4.77
CA ASN A 152 -0.35 -19.93 4.47
C ASN A 152 -1.12 -19.50 5.72
N GLY A 153 -0.62 -19.80 6.93
CA GLY A 153 -1.27 -19.46 8.19
C GLY A 153 -2.53 -20.29 8.48
N ARG A 154 -2.78 -21.35 7.72
CA ARG A 154 -3.98 -22.19 7.85
C ARG A 154 -3.91 -23.01 9.14
N ASN A 155 -5.02 -23.05 9.87
CA ASN A 155 -5.18 -23.96 11.00
C ASN A 155 -5.28 -25.40 10.49
N LEU A 156 -4.39 -26.26 10.98
CA LEU A 156 -4.33 -27.70 10.70
C LEU A 156 -4.98 -28.53 11.80
N GLY A 157 -5.20 -27.96 12.98
CA GLY A 157 -6.04 -28.54 14.03
C GLY A 157 -5.64 -28.16 15.45
N ASP A 158 -6.56 -28.37 16.37
CA ASP A 158 -6.39 -28.05 17.79
C ASP A 158 -6.15 -29.31 18.64
N PHE A 159 -5.14 -29.23 19.51
CA PHE A 159 -4.66 -30.33 20.34
C PHE A 159 -4.50 -29.90 21.79
N GLN A 160 -5.16 -30.61 22.70
CA GLN A 160 -5.01 -30.41 24.13
C GLN A 160 -3.91 -31.29 24.69
N ILE A 161 -3.01 -30.72 25.49
CA ILE A 161 -1.94 -31.48 26.15
C ILE A 161 -2.52 -32.42 27.20
N THR A 162 -2.32 -33.72 27.02
CA THR A 162 -2.79 -34.77 27.94
C THR A 162 -1.68 -35.35 28.80
N GLU A 163 -0.44 -35.36 28.29
CA GLU A 163 0.69 -35.98 29.00
C GLU A 163 1.97 -35.15 28.84
N LEU A 164 2.74 -35.05 29.94
CA LEU A 164 4.06 -34.42 29.95
C LEU A 164 5.12 -35.51 30.09
N LYS A 165 5.86 -35.78 29.02
CA LYS A 165 7.01 -36.70 29.04
C LYS A 165 8.30 -35.92 29.33
N PRO A 166 9.40 -36.59 29.73
CA PRO A 166 10.65 -35.91 30.08
C PRO A 166 11.19 -35.02 28.95
N LYS A 167 11.06 -35.45 27.69
CA LYS A 167 11.60 -34.77 26.49
C LYS A 167 10.54 -34.20 25.55
N THR A 168 9.29 -34.62 25.69
CA THR A 168 8.21 -34.29 24.75
C THR A 168 6.90 -33.98 25.46
N TYR A 169 6.02 -33.25 24.80
CA TYR A 169 4.62 -33.08 25.21
C TYR A 169 3.74 -33.92 24.31
N VAL A 170 2.70 -34.54 24.86
CA VAL A 170 1.72 -35.29 24.07
C VAL A 170 0.40 -34.53 24.09
N GLY A 171 -0.06 -34.16 22.90
CA GLY A 171 -1.35 -33.51 22.67
C GLY A 171 -2.34 -34.48 22.05
N LYS A 172 -3.58 -34.48 22.53
CA LYS A 172 -4.73 -35.17 21.95
C LYS A 172 -5.57 -34.17 21.17
N ALA A 173 -6.01 -34.53 19.97
CA ALA A 173 -6.90 -33.68 19.20
C ALA A 173 -8.24 -33.44 19.92
N THR A 174 -8.68 -32.18 19.96
CA THR A 174 -9.92 -31.75 20.63
C THR A 174 -10.96 -31.14 19.69
N GLY A 175 -10.60 -30.83 18.45
CA GLY A 175 -11.49 -30.17 17.49
C GLY A 175 -11.24 -30.61 16.05
N ASP A 176 -11.57 -29.72 15.11
CA ASP A 176 -11.37 -29.95 13.68
C ASP A 176 -9.88 -30.06 13.35
N ILE A 177 -9.51 -31.22 12.83
CA ILE A 177 -8.19 -31.45 12.22
C ILE A 177 -8.37 -31.36 10.72
N ASP A 178 -7.37 -30.82 10.03
CA ASP A 178 -7.33 -30.86 8.57
C ASP A 178 -7.55 -32.31 8.06
N PRO A 179 -8.56 -32.55 7.21
CA PRO A 179 -8.93 -33.90 6.78
C PRO A 179 -7.81 -34.64 6.04
N LEU A 180 -6.94 -33.93 5.32
CA LEU A 180 -5.82 -34.55 4.60
C LEU A 180 -4.77 -35.04 5.58
N TRP A 181 -4.44 -34.22 6.57
CA TRP A 181 -3.50 -34.59 7.61
C TRP A 181 -4.04 -35.71 8.50
N LEU A 182 -5.31 -35.62 8.92
CA LEU A 182 -5.98 -36.69 9.65
C LEU A 182 -5.96 -38.00 8.85
N GLY A 183 -6.30 -37.94 7.56
CA GLY A 183 -6.24 -39.11 6.67
C GLY A 183 -4.86 -39.76 6.64
N TYR A 184 -3.79 -38.97 6.62
CA TYR A 184 -2.43 -39.48 6.66
C TYR A 184 -2.10 -40.15 8.00
N ILE A 185 -2.43 -39.51 9.13
CA ILE A 185 -2.21 -40.05 10.48
C ILE A 185 -2.98 -41.38 10.66
N VAL A 186 -4.23 -41.43 10.21
CA VAL A 186 -5.08 -42.62 10.31
C VAL A 186 -4.53 -43.77 9.46
N GLN A 187 -4.04 -43.50 8.25
CA GLN A 187 -3.43 -44.52 7.38
C GLN A 187 -2.17 -45.14 8.00
N THR A 188 -1.37 -44.35 8.70
CA THR A 188 -0.17 -44.83 9.41
C THR A 188 -0.47 -45.52 10.74
N GLY A 189 -1.69 -45.33 11.27
CA GLY A 189 -2.15 -45.96 12.51
C GLY A 189 -1.31 -45.58 13.72
N THR A 190 -0.88 -46.57 14.50
CA THR A 190 -0.04 -46.37 15.70
C THR A 190 1.43 -46.07 15.36
N THR A 191 1.80 -46.13 14.08
CA THR A 191 3.17 -45.84 13.64
C THR A 191 3.36 -44.32 13.58
N PRO A 192 4.49 -43.77 14.10
CA PRO A 192 4.77 -42.35 13.99
C PRO A 192 4.71 -41.85 12.54
N SER A 193 3.85 -40.88 12.27
CA SER A 193 3.74 -40.19 11.00
C SER A 193 4.49 -38.86 11.06
N ALA A 194 5.17 -38.50 9.98
CA ALA A 194 5.74 -37.16 9.87
C ALA A 194 4.62 -36.10 9.91
N PRO A 195 4.86 -34.94 10.53
CA PRO A 195 3.94 -33.82 10.45
C PRO A 195 3.94 -33.21 9.03
N PRO A 196 2.94 -32.40 8.67
CA PRO A 196 2.93 -31.66 7.41
C PRO A 196 4.15 -30.72 7.36
N PRO A 197 4.74 -30.51 6.17
CA PRO A 197 5.87 -29.60 6.01
C PRO A 197 5.49 -28.21 6.56
N ASP A 198 6.47 -27.56 7.19
CA ASP A 198 6.33 -26.21 7.74
C ASP A 198 5.22 -26.01 8.80
N SER A 199 4.81 -27.07 9.50
CA SER A 199 3.82 -26.97 10.59
C SER A 199 4.44 -26.68 11.96
N LEU A 200 3.75 -25.86 12.77
CA LEU A 200 4.14 -25.54 14.16
C LEU A 200 2.93 -25.54 15.08
N ALA A 201 3.12 -25.98 16.33
CA ALA A 201 2.12 -25.87 17.37
C ALA A 201 2.31 -24.58 18.17
N ILE A 202 1.28 -23.75 18.26
CA ILE A 202 1.30 -22.46 18.95
C ILE A 202 0.28 -22.49 20.09
N LYS A 203 0.70 -22.03 21.28
CA LYS A 203 -0.25 -21.73 22.37
C LYS A 203 -0.80 -20.32 22.17
N PHE A 204 -2.09 -20.21 21.86
CA PHE A 204 -2.80 -18.94 21.93
C PHE A 204 -3.19 -18.69 23.40
N LEU A 205 -2.74 -17.58 23.97
CA LEU A 205 -3.30 -17.10 25.22
C LEU A 205 -4.63 -16.45 24.85
N ILE A 206 -5.73 -17.17 25.05
CA ILE A 206 -7.04 -16.54 25.11
C ILE A 206 -7.00 -15.73 26.42
N ASN A 207 -6.99 -14.40 26.31
CA ASN A 207 -7.18 -13.56 27.47
C ASN A 207 -8.61 -13.80 27.95
N ASP A 208 -8.77 -14.58 29.02
CA ASP A 208 -10.06 -14.79 29.69
C ASP A 208 -10.61 -13.51 30.37
N GLU A 209 -9.93 -12.36 30.24
CA GLU A 209 -10.36 -11.08 30.82
C GLU A 209 -11.49 -10.36 30.06
N GLN A 210 -12.09 -10.95 29.02
CA GLN A 210 -13.20 -10.32 28.28
C GLN A 210 -14.58 -10.98 28.45
N ASN A 211 -14.72 -11.99 29.31
CA ASN A 211 -16.02 -12.65 29.54
C ASN A 211 -16.69 -12.33 30.89
N ASP A 212 -16.13 -11.42 31.68
CA ASP A 212 -16.75 -10.91 32.93
C ASP A 212 -17.01 -9.39 32.85
N ALA A 213 -17.71 -8.93 31.80
CA ALA A 213 -18.24 -7.56 31.71
C ALA A 213 -19.73 -7.56 31.37
#